data_AF-A0A1M2V1F6-F1
#
_entry.id   AF-A0A1M2V1F6-F1
#
_cell.length_a   1.000
_cell.length_b   1.000
_cell.length_c   1.000
_cell.angle_alpha   90.00
_cell.angle_beta   90.00
_cell.angle_gamma   90.00
#
_symmetry.space_group_name_H-M   'P 1'
#
loop_
_entity.id
_entity.type
_entity.pdbx_description
1 polymer ?
#
loop_
_entity_poly.entity_id
_entity_poly.type
_entity_poly.pdbx_seq_one_letter_code
_entity_poly.pdbx_strand_id
1 'polypeptide(L)'
;MTSKDQIVTVEITDAAGSTFTLREICERGDCHAEFVIKLVSYGIIAPVDDVPEARQWQFDVDALARLQKAMRLQRDLKLNLPGLAVSLDLLDEVQDMRREIARLNQQLRQLMDE
;
A
#
# COMPACT_ATOMS: atom_id res chain seq x y z
N MET A 1 -25.94 30.88 7.68
CA MET A 1 -25.95 29.90 6.58
C MET A 1 -24.66 30.08 5.80
N THR A 2 -23.58 29.43 6.22
CA THR A 2 -22.27 29.48 5.54
C THR A 2 -21.97 28.08 5.04
N SER A 3 -22.16 27.88 3.74
CA SER A 3 -21.86 26.60 3.08
C SER A 3 -20.34 26.40 3.12
N LYS A 4 -19.92 25.27 3.66
CA LYS A 4 -18.51 24.93 3.88
C LYS A 4 -18.00 24.31 2.59
N ASP A 5 -17.11 25.01 1.88
CA ASP A 5 -16.43 24.48 0.70
C ASP A 5 -15.69 23.19 1.08
N GLN A 6 -16.26 22.06 0.68
CA GLN A 6 -15.69 20.75 0.88
C GLN A 6 -14.69 20.51 -0.25
N ILE A 7 -13.40 20.67 0.05
CA ILE A 7 -12.34 20.30 -0.89
C ILE A 7 -12.32 18.78 -0.95
N VAL A 8 -12.76 18.23 -2.08
CA VAL A 8 -12.65 16.82 -2.39
C VAL A 8 -11.31 16.60 -3.09
N THR A 9 -10.38 15.94 -2.41
CA THR A 9 -9.18 15.42 -3.04
C THR A 9 -9.58 14.23 -3.91
N VAL A 10 -9.50 14.39 -5.22
CA VAL A 10 -9.73 13.30 -6.19
C VAL A 10 -8.36 12.82 -6.66
N GLU A 11 -8.08 11.53 -6.50
CA GLU A 11 -6.94 10.89 -7.15
C GLU A 11 -7.27 10.69 -8.62
N ILE A 12 -6.53 11.37 -9.49
CA ILE A 12 -6.63 11.19 -10.95
C ILE A 12 -5.95 9.86 -11.27
N THR A 13 -6.73 8.82 -11.51
CA THR A 13 -6.27 7.56 -12.10
C THR A 13 -6.47 7.62 -13.61
N ASP A 14 -5.41 7.39 -14.38
CA ASP A 14 -5.50 7.05 -15.81
C ASP A 14 -6.46 5.86 -15.99
N ALA A 15 -7.18 5.80 -17.12
CA ALA A 15 -8.04 4.68 -17.51
C ALA A 15 -7.30 3.32 -17.59
N ALA A 16 -5.96 3.31 -17.58
CA ALA A 16 -5.12 2.11 -17.46
C ALA A 16 -4.67 1.78 -16.01
N GLY A 17 -4.99 2.62 -15.02
CA GLY A 17 -4.33 2.61 -13.72
C GLY A 17 -2.91 3.17 -13.87
N SER A 18 -2.60 4.26 -13.17
CA SER A 18 -1.29 4.90 -13.28
C SER A 18 -0.21 3.94 -12.77
N THR A 19 0.53 3.28 -13.67
CA THR A 19 1.71 2.50 -13.29
C THR A 19 2.94 3.39 -13.20
N PHE A 20 3.91 2.95 -12.39
CA PHE A 20 5.17 3.62 -12.16
C PHE A 20 6.31 2.68 -12.54
N THR A 21 7.25 3.18 -13.32
CA THR A 21 8.53 2.50 -13.54
C THR A 21 9.32 2.38 -12.23
N LEU A 22 10.33 1.50 -12.20
CA LEU A 22 11.28 1.40 -11.09
C LEU A 22 11.89 2.77 -10.70
N ARG A 23 12.15 3.63 -11.68
CA ARG A 23 12.67 4.98 -11.42
C ARG A 23 11.63 5.86 -10.71
N GLU A 24 10.41 5.87 -11.22
CA GLU A 24 9.33 6.71 -10.71
C GLU A 24 8.88 6.34 -9.30
N ILE A 25 8.87 5.04 -8.98
CA ILE A 25 8.55 4.58 -7.63
C ILE A 25 9.70 4.91 -6.65
N CYS A 26 10.96 4.84 -7.10
CA CYS A 26 12.11 5.29 -6.31
C CYS A 26 12.05 6.78 -5.99
N GLU A 27 11.74 7.61 -6.99
CA GLU A 27 11.61 9.07 -6.85
C GLU A 27 10.46 9.43 -5.88
N ARG A 28 9.31 8.76 -5.99
CA ARG A 28 8.14 9.00 -5.12
C ARG A 28 8.32 8.43 -3.71
N GLY A 29 9.04 7.32 -3.60
CA GLY A 29 9.34 6.67 -2.32
C GLY A 29 10.53 7.28 -1.60
N ASP A 30 11.29 8.19 -2.23
CA ASP A 30 12.55 8.72 -1.71
C ASP A 30 13.52 7.61 -1.27
N CYS A 31 13.72 6.61 -2.14
CA CYS A 31 14.57 5.46 -1.87
C CYS A 31 15.36 5.00 -3.11
N HIS A 32 16.44 4.26 -2.88
CA HIS A 32 17.27 3.72 -3.96
C HIS A 32 16.66 2.47 -4.60
N ALA A 33 16.96 2.25 -5.88
CA ALA A 33 16.50 1.09 -6.64
C ALA A 33 16.89 -0.25 -5.98
N GLU A 34 18.06 -0.34 -5.35
CA GLU A 34 18.48 -1.55 -4.62
C GLU A 34 17.50 -1.91 -3.50
N PHE A 35 16.93 -0.92 -2.83
CA PHE A 35 15.95 -1.14 -1.77
C PHE A 35 14.65 -1.70 -2.35
N VAL A 36 14.11 -1.08 -3.41
CA VAL A 36 12.90 -1.55 -4.11
C VAL A 36 13.08 -2.98 -4.63
N ILE A 37 14.21 -3.28 -5.26
CA ILE A 37 14.53 -4.64 -5.74
C ILE A 37 14.53 -5.65 -4.59
N LYS A 38 15.12 -5.30 -3.44
CA LYS A 38 15.08 -6.16 -2.28
C LYS A 38 13.65 -6.36 -1.78
N LEU A 39 12.84 -5.31 -1.71
CA LEU A 39 11.43 -5.44 -1.31
C LEU A 39 10.66 -6.40 -2.23
N VAL A 40 10.89 -6.33 -3.56
CA VAL A 40 10.33 -7.29 -4.52
C VAL A 40 10.80 -8.72 -4.22
N SER A 41 12.11 -8.90 -3.97
CA SER A 41 12.67 -10.23 -3.67
C SER A 41 12.13 -10.86 -2.38
N TYR A 42 11.73 -10.03 -1.41
CA TYR A 42 11.09 -10.47 -0.17
C TYR A 42 9.56 -10.54 -0.28
N GLY A 43 8.99 -10.27 -1.46
CA GLY A 43 7.54 -10.30 -1.70
C GLY A 43 6.77 -9.17 -1.02
N ILE A 44 7.44 -8.13 -0.53
CA ILE A 44 6.81 -7.02 0.20
C ILE A 44 5.98 -6.15 -0.75
N ILE A 45 6.50 -5.94 -1.95
CA ILE A 45 5.82 -5.30 -3.08
C ILE A 45 6.01 -6.20 -4.30
N ALA A 46 5.14 -6.09 -5.30
CA ALA A 46 5.26 -6.81 -6.55
C ALA A 46 5.11 -5.85 -7.74
N PRO A 47 5.83 -6.07 -8.85
CA PRO A 47 5.50 -5.43 -10.10
C PRO A 47 4.18 -5.98 -10.65
N VAL A 48 3.54 -5.23 -11.54
CA VAL A 48 2.31 -5.62 -12.24
C VAL A 48 2.52 -6.89 -13.06
N ASP A 49 3.65 -6.97 -13.77
CA ASP A 49 4.09 -8.15 -14.52
C ASP A 49 5.40 -8.69 -13.95
N ASP A 50 5.48 -10.02 -13.78
CA ASP A 50 6.69 -10.71 -13.33
C ASP A 50 7.68 -10.88 -14.50
N VAL A 51 8.42 -9.80 -14.78
CA VAL A 51 9.49 -9.78 -15.79
C VAL A 51 10.88 -9.90 -15.13
N PRO A 52 11.83 -10.66 -15.71
CA PRO A 52 13.15 -10.86 -15.11
C PRO A 52 14.00 -9.59 -14.98
N GLU A 53 13.80 -8.63 -15.88
CA GLU A 53 14.60 -7.40 -15.90
C GLU A 53 13.94 -6.31 -15.04
N ALA A 54 14.55 -5.99 -13.90
CA ALA A 54 14.01 -5.00 -12.96
C ALA A 54 13.76 -3.60 -13.55
N ARG A 55 14.46 -3.24 -14.63
CA ARG A 55 14.26 -1.97 -15.35
C ARG A 55 12.93 -1.90 -16.09
N GLN A 56 12.33 -3.04 -16.39
CA GLN A 56 11.06 -3.16 -17.10
C GLN A 56 9.87 -3.26 -16.13
N TRP A 57 10.13 -3.37 -14.82
CA TRP A 57 9.07 -3.43 -13.82
C TRP A 57 8.20 -2.17 -13.86
N GLN A 58 6.90 -2.43 -13.82
CA GLN A 58 5.85 -1.46 -13.61
C GLN A 58 5.20 -1.76 -12.26
N PHE A 59 4.88 -0.72 -11.50
CA PHE A 59 4.26 -0.83 -10.18
C PHE A 59 2.97 -0.03 -10.17
N ASP A 60 1.90 -0.58 -9.62
CA ASP A 60 0.65 0.16 -9.46
C ASP A 60 0.69 1.07 -8.22
N VAL A 61 -0.44 1.73 -7.97
CA VAL A 61 -0.62 2.63 -6.82
C VAL A 61 -0.54 1.84 -5.50
N ASP A 62 -1.02 0.60 -5.47
CA ASP A 62 -1.00 -0.24 -4.27
C ASP A 62 0.44 -0.61 -3.88
N ALA A 63 1.30 -0.93 -4.86
CA ALA A 63 2.72 -1.17 -4.63
C ALA A 63 3.44 0.08 -4.09
N LEU A 64 3.09 1.28 -4.58
CA LEU A 64 3.63 2.53 -4.04
C LEU A 64 3.17 2.78 -2.59
N ALA A 65 1.88 2.58 -2.29
CA ALA A 65 1.36 2.70 -0.93
C ALA A 65 2.01 1.69 0.03
N ARG A 66 2.22 0.45 -0.44
CA ARG A 66 2.89 -0.62 0.29
C ARG A 66 4.36 -0.30 0.56
N LEU A 67 5.08 0.26 -0.42
CA LEU A 67 6.45 0.77 -0.24
C LEU A 67 6.52 1.82 0.88
N GLN A 68 5.64 2.81 0.86
CA GLN A 68 5.61 3.87 1.88
C GLN A 68 5.32 3.31 3.29
N LYS A 69 4.36 2.36 3.40
CA LYS A 69 4.06 1.64 4.65
C LYS A 69 5.29 0.88 5.16
N ALA A 70 5.99 0.17 4.27
CA ALA A 70 7.20 -0.58 4.59
C ALA A 70 8.32 0.33 5.10
N MET A 71 8.59 1.45 4.42
CA MET A 71 9.62 2.41 4.82
C MET A 71 9.35 3.02 6.19
N ARG A 72 8.11 3.44 6.44
CA ARG A 72 7.71 3.98 7.74
C ARG A 72 7.88 2.94 8.85
N LEU A 73 7.41 1.71 8.62
CA LEU A 73 7.48 0.65 9.62
C LEU A 73 8.93 0.25 9.92
N GLN A 74 9.77 0.16 8.88
CA GLN A 74 11.20 -0.13 9.03
C GLN A 74 11.90 0.93 9.88
N ARG A 75 11.60 2.22 9.64
CA ARG A 75 12.16 3.34 10.43
C ARG A 75 11.71 3.29 11.88
N ASP A 76 10.41 3.08 12.09
CA ASP A 76 9.79 3.17 13.42
C ASP A 76 10.18 1.96 14.30
N LEU A 77 10.37 0.77 13.71
CA LEU A 77 10.66 -0.48 14.43
C LEU A 77 12.09 -1.03 14.24
N LYS A 78 12.92 -0.40 13.40
CA LYS A 78 14.31 -0.80 13.10
C LYS A 78 14.44 -2.27 12.66
N LEU A 79 13.48 -2.75 11.86
CA LEU A 79 13.43 -4.13 11.38
C LEU A 79 14.40 -4.36 10.22
N ASN A 80 14.90 -5.61 10.13
CA ASN A 80 15.50 -6.11 8.89
C ASN A 80 14.40 -6.43 7.85
N LEU A 81 14.78 -6.66 6.59
CA LEU A 81 13.80 -6.90 5.51
C LEU A 81 12.93 -8.15 5.70
N PRO A 82 13.46 -9.32 6.13
CA PRO A 82 12.61 -10.47 6.43
C PRO A 82 11.58 -10.18 7.53
N GLY A 83 12.02 -9.53 8.62
CA GLY A 83 11.14 -9.15 9.72
C GLY A 83 10.11 -8.10 9.32
N LEU A 84 10.46 -7.21 8.40
CA LEU A 84 9.56 -6.22 7.81
C LEU A 84 8.44 -6.90 7.01
N ALA A 85 8.76 -7.89 6.18
CA ALA A 85 7.77 -8.65 5.41
C ALA A 85 6.73 -9.30 6.34
N VAL A 86 7.18 -10.10 7.29
CA VAL A 86 6.29 -10.77 8.27
C VAL A 86 5.46 -9.77 9.05
N SER A 87 6.06 -8.65 9.48
CA SER A 87 5.33 -7.64 10.26
C SER A 87 4.25 -6.93 9.43
N LEU A 88 4.49 -6.72 8.13
CA LEU A 88 3.50 -6.13 7.24
C LEU A 88 2.34 -7.09 7.00
N ASP A 89 2.61 -8.39 6.80
CA ASP A 89 1.57 -9.41 6.63
C ASP A 89 0.69 -9.50 7.88
N LEU A 90 1.29 -9.56 9.07
CA LEU A 90 0.55 -9.55 10.34
C LEU A 90 -0.28 -8.27 10.53
N LEU A 91 0.23 -7.11 10.10
CA LEU A 91 -0.53 -5.86 10.16
C LEU A 91 -1.74 -5.90 9.21
N ASP A 92 -1.60 -6.51 8.03
CA ASP A 92 -2.71 -6.68 7.10
C ASP A 92 -3.77 -7.62 7.68
N GLU A 93 -3.36 -8.76 8.25
CA GLU A 93 -4.28 -9.69 8.94
C GLU A 93 -5.05 -8.99 10.07
N VAL A 94 -4.37 -8.16 10.89
CA VAL A 94 -5.02 -7.36 11.94
C VAL A 94 -5.99 -6.34 11.35
N GLN A 95 -5.66 -5.71 10.22
CA GLN A 95 -6.56 -4.79 9.54
C GLN A 95 -7.78 -5.51 8.98
N ASP A 96 -7.62 -6.72 8.43
CA ASP A 96 -8.71 -7.54 7.90
C ASP A 96 -9.67 -7.98 8.99
N MET A 97 -9.14 -8.48 10.11
CA MET A 97 -9.94 -8.83 11.28
C MET A 97 -10.75 -7.63 11.80
N ARG A 98 -10.12 -6.45 11.88
CA ARG A 98 -10.80 -5.22 12.32
C ARG A 98 -11.89 -4.78 11.34
N ARG A 99 -11.65 -4.91 10.03
CA ARG A 99 -12.64 -4.60 9.00
C ARG A 99 -13.86 -5.51 9.10
N GLU A 100 -13.65 -6.81 9.32
CA GLU A 100 -14.78 -7.75 9.45
C GLU A 100 -15.60 -7.49 10.72
N ILE A 101 -14.94 -7.23 11.86
CA ILE A 101 -15.63 -6.83 13.09
C ILE A 101 -16.46 -5.56 12.87
N ALA A 102 -15.92 -4.56 12.18
CA ALA A 102 -16.65 -3.33 11.87
C ALA A 102 -17.88 -3.60 10.98
N ARG A 103 -17.73 -4.45 9.95
CA ARG A 103 -18.82 -4.85 9.05
C ARG A 103 -19.93 -5.58 9.81
N LEU A 104 -19.59 -6.57 10.63
CA LEU A 104 -20.55 -7.32 11.44
C LEU A 104 -21.30 -6.42 12.43
N ASN A 105 -20.58 -5.51 13.09
CA ASN A 105 -21.20 -4.53 13.99
C ASN A 105 -22.15 -3.58 13.25
N GLN A 106 -21.83 -3.19 12.02
CA GLN A 106 -22.72 -2.38 11.19
C GLN A 106 -24.00 -3.14 10.82
N GLN A 107 -23.88 -4.42 10.45
CA GLN A 107 -25.04 -5.28 10.15
C GLN A 107 -25.93 -5.51 11.38
N LEU A 108 -25.33 -5.76 12.55
CA LEU A 108 -26.09 -5.91 13.79
C LEU A 108 -26.87 -4.64 14.14
N ARG A 109 -26.28 -3.45 13.97
CA ARG A 109 -26.98 -2.18 14.17
C ARG A 109 -28.17 -2.04 13.24
N GLN A 110 -27.98 -2.34 11.95
CA GLN A 110 -29.07 -2.29 10.96
C GLN A 110 -30.23 -3.23 11.31
N LEU A 111 -29.96 -4.41 11.86
CA LEU A 111 -31.00 -5.38 12.29
C LEU A 111 -31.69 -5.03 13.62
N MET A 112 -31.04 -4.23 14.49
CA MET A 112 -31.60 -3.81 15.78
C MET A 112 -32.35 -2.47 15.69
N ASP A 113 -32.11 -1.70 14.62
CA ASP A 113 -32.82 -0.45 14.32
C ASP A 113 -34.09 -0.68 13.45
N GLU A 114 -34.40 -1.95 13.10
CA GLU A 114 -35.67 -2.45 12.54
C GLU A 114 -36.57 -3.08 13.61
#